data_AF-A0A451ACZ9-F1
#
_entry.id   AF-A0A451ACZ9-F1
#
_cell.length_a   1.000
_cell.length_b   1.000
_cell.length_c   1.000
_cell.angle_alpha   90.00
_cell.angle_beta   90.00
_cell.angle_gamma   90.00
#
_symmetry.space_group_name_H-M   'P 1'
#
loop_
_entity.id
_entity.type
_entity.pdbx_description
1 polymer ?
#
loop_
_entity_poly.entity_id
_entity_poly.type
_entity_poly.pdbx_seq_one_letter_code
_entity_poly.pdbx_strand_id
1 'polypeptide(L)'
;MNQFIYSKLDFLNQAFGIIPKHLDNYESTVDLPCFDASDELDLRFLLEYVQRKDFYKRYGEIADGGRKAKRIQVEMFLDFPIFLPKLDEQQKIADCLSSLDALIAAQADKLDAFKT
;
A
#
# COMPACT_ATOMS: atom_id res chain seq x y z
N MET A 1 9.83 9.12 11.17
CA MET A 1 9.20 7.79 11.19
C MET A 1 8.82 7.39 9.76
N ASN A 2 8.72 6.09 9.49
CA ASN A 2 8.38 5.51 8.18
C ASN A 2 7.09 4.71 8.38
N GLN A 3 5.95 5.34 8.13
CA GLN A 3 4.65 4.83 8.57
C GLN A 3 3.78 4.34 7.42
N PHE A 4 3.17 3.17 7.61
CA PHE A 4 2.26 2.54 6.67
C PHE A 4 0.86 2.45 7.25
N ILE A 5 -0.16 2.69 6.44
CA ILE A 5 -1.58 2.68 6.83
C ILE A 5 -2.38 1.82 5.86
N TYR A 6 -3.43 1.14 6.37
CA TYR A 6 -4.42 0.49 5.52
C TYR A 6 -5.83 0.64 6.07
N SER A 7 -6.86 0.51 5.22
CA SER A 7 -8.26 0.43 5.65
C SER A 7 -8.68 -0.99 5.93
N LYS A 8 -9.15 -1.25 7.16
CA LYS A 8 -9.73 -2.54 7.54
C LYS A 8 -10.97 -2.88 6.71
N LEU A 9 -11.71 -1.87 6.23
CA LEU A 9 -12.99 -2.01 5.53
C LEU A 9 -12.86 -2.00 4.01
N ASP A 10 -11.84 -1.32 3.48
CA ASP A 10 -11.64 -1.09 2.03
C ASP A 10 -10.40 -1.79 1.48
N PHE A 11 -9.95 -2.85 2.14
CA PHE A 11 -8.77 -3.63 1.73
C PHE A 11 -8.86 -4.12 0.28
N LEU A 12 -10.06 -4.58 -0.15
CA LEU A 12 -10.29 -5.03 -1.53
C LEU A 12 -10.28 -3.90 -2.57
N ASN A 13 -10.40 -2.65 -2.12
CA ASN A 13 -10.30 -1.45 -2.96
C ASN A 13 -8.87 -0.88 -2.95
N GLN A 14 -7.88 -1.65 -2.48
CA GLN A 14 -6.48 -1.24 -2.40
C GLN A 14 -6.25 0.03 -1.56
N ALA A 15 -7.07 0.23 -0.51
CA ALA A 15 -6.94 1.36 0.41
C ALA A 15 -5.72 1.17 1.34
N PHE A 16 -4.54 1.44 0.78
CA PHE A 16 -3.21 1.36 1.38
C PHE A 16 -2.50 2.70 1.21
N GLY A 17 -1.60 3.06 2.12
CA GLY A 17 -0.87 4.31 2.02
C GLY A 17 0.39 4.38 2.85
N ILE A 18 1.23 5.34 2.49
CA ILE A 18 2.42 5.74 3.25
C ILE A 18 2.10 7.10 3.87
N ILE A 19 2.28 7.23 5.18
CA ILE A 19 2.01 8.47 5.90
C ILE A 19 3.17 9.46 5.64
N PRO A 20 2.87 10.66 5.11
CA PRO A 20 3.87 11.72 4.98
C PRO A 20 4.38 12.18 6.34
N LYS A 21 5.67 12.55 6.40
CA LYS A 21 6.33 13.01 7.65
C LYS A 21 5.62 14.18 8.36
N HIS A 22 4.91 15.03 7.63
CA HIS A 22 4.20 16.17 8.23
C HIS A 22 2.90 15.77 8.95
N LEU A 23 2.44 14.52 8.80
CA LEU A 23 1.32 13.93 9.53
C LEU A 23 1.78 13.01 10.67
N ASP A 24 3.08 13.02 11.00
CA ASP A 24 3.63 12.26 12.11
C ASP A 24 3.08 12.78 13.45
N ASN A 25 2.84 11.88 14.41
CA ASN A 25 2.20 12.13 15.72
C ASN A 25 0.73 12.57 15.69
N TYR A 26 0.04 12.42 14.56
CA TYR A 26 -1.42 12.55 14.50
C TYR A 26 -2.10 11.19 14.72
N GLU A 27 -3.38 11.24 15.12
CA GLU A 27 -4.18 10.03 15.33
C GLU A 27 -4.93 9.62 14.07
N SER A 28 -4.95 8.32 13.80
CA SER A 28 -5.88 7.70 12.84
C SER A 28 -7.07 7.08 13.59
N THR A 29 -7.98 6.43 12.87
CA THR A 29 -9.12 5.73 13.47
C THR A 29 -8.82 4.24 13.65
N VAL A 30 -9.62 3.56 14.47
CA VAL A 30 -9.52 2.10 14.67
C VAL A 30 -9.68 1.29 13.37
N ASP A 31 -10.35 1.87 12.36
CA ASP A 31 -10.54 1.29 11.03
C ASP A 31 -9.39 1.58 10.06
N LEU A 32 -8.47 2.46 10.44
CA LEU A 32 -7.31 2.90 9.67
C LEU A 32 -6.01 2.72 10.47
N PRO A 33 -5.66 1.48 10.85
CA PRO A 33 -4.45 1.22 11.63
C PRO A 33 -3.20 1.70 10.89
N CYS A 34 -2.28 2.29 11.65
CA CYS A 34 -0.99 2.78 11.18
C CYS A 34 0.14 2.02 11.89
N PHE A 35 1.23 1.75 11.16
CA PHE A 35 2.35 0.94 11.63
C PHE A 35 3.66 1.65 11.32
N ASP A 36 4.56 1.68 12.29
CA ASP A 36 5.96 2.00 12.03
C ASP A 36 6.63 0.80 11.36
N ALA A 37 7.25 1.03 10.20
CA ALA A 37 8.05 0.03 9.51
C ALA A 37 9.48 0.00 10.03
N SER A 38 10.09 -1.18 10.01
CA SER A 38 11.52 -1.32 10.29
C SER A 38 12.36 -0.68 9.19
N ASP A 39 13.61 -0.33 9.51
CA ASP A 39 14.56 0.22 8.53
C ASP A 39 14.98 -0.81 7.46
N GLU A 40 14.59 -2.08 7.60
CA GLU A 40 14.85 -3.16 6.64
C GLU A 40 13.79 -3.25 5.54
N LEU A 41 12.73 -2.43 5.61
CA LEU A 41 11.59 -2.43 4.70
C LEU A 41 11.43 -1.08 3.99
N ASP A 42 11.59 -1.06 2.67
CA ASP A 42 11.20 0.09 1.85
C ASP A 42 9.67 0.12 1.71
N LEU A 43 9.03 1.20 2.17
CA LEU A 43 7.56 1.30 2.14
C LEU A 43 6.98 1.47 0.74
N ARG A 44 7.74 1.99 -0.22
CA ARG A 44 7.30 2.03 -1.62
C ARG A 44 7.24 0.62 -2.17
N PHE A 45 8.25 -0.20 -1.88
CA PHE A 45 8.21 -1.62 -2.20
C PHE A 45 7.00 -2.32 -1.55
N LEU A 46 6.77 -2.10 -0.25
CA LEU A 46 5.61 -2.67 0.43
C LEU A 46 4.29 -2.25 -0.23
N LEU A 47 4.13 -0.95 -0.53
CA LEU A 47 2.93 -0.40 -1.16
C LEU A 47 2.63 -1.09 -2.49
N GLU A 48 3.64 -1.18 -3.37
CA GLU A 48 3.54 -1.91 -4.64
C GLU A 48 3.21 -3.39 -4.40
N TYR A 49 3.85 -4.01 -3.40
CA TYR A 49 3.66 -5.43 -3.09
C TYR A 49 2.22 -5.74 -2.66
N VAL A 50 1.67 -4.97 -1.73
CA VAL A 50 0.31 -5.23 -1.20
C VAL A 50 -0.78 -4.88 -2.21
N GLN A 51 -0.51 -3.97 -3.15
CA GLN A 51 -1.43 -3.62 -4.22
C GLN A 51 -1.51 -4.70 -5.31
N ARG A 52 -0.58 -5.65 -5.37
CA ARG A 52 -0.65 -6.75 -6.35
C ARG A 52 -1.92 -7.56 -6.18
N LYS A 53 -2.55 -7.89 -7.32
CA LYS A 53 -3.82 -8.65 -7.36
C LYS A 53 -3.78 -9.97 -6.62
N ASP A 54 -2.66 -10.68 -6.67
CA ASP A 54 -2.49 -11.94 -5.96
C ASP A 54 -2.32 -11.76 -4.45
N PHE A 55 -2.03 -10.55 -3.96
CA PHE A 55 -1.99 -10.20 -2.55
C PHE A 55 -3.35 -9.69 -2.07
N TYR A 56 -3.77 -8.49 -2.49
CA TYR A 56 -4.94 -7.84 -1.89
C TYR A 56 -6.23 -8.65 -2.10
N LYS A 57 -6.37 -9.30 -3.27
CA LYS A 57 -7.55 -10.13 -3.54
C LYS A 57 -7.53 -11.42 -2.73
N ARG A 58 -6.39 -12.11 -2.71
CA ARG A 58 -6.23 -13.37 -1.95
C ARG A 58 -6.58 -13.14 -0.48
N TYR A 59 -5.93 -12.16 0.15
CA TYR A 59 -6.09 -11.93 1.58
C TYR A 59 -7.38 -11.17 1.92
N GLY A 60 -7.79 -10.23 1.07
CA GLY A 60 -9.07 -9.53 1.23
C GLY A 60 -10.29 -10.46 1.11
N GLU A 61 -10.18 -11.55 0.36
CA GLU A 61 -11.25 -12.55 0.25
C GLU A 61 -11.32 -13.53 1.43
N ILE A 62 -10.21 -13.72 2.17
CA ILE A 62 -10.12 -14.63 3.32
C ILE A 62 -10.67 -13.99 4.61
N ALA A 63 -10.78 -12.66 4.67
CA ALA A 63 -11.28 -11.96 5.86
C ALA A 63 -12.69 -12.39 6.30
N ASP A 64 -12.87 -12.47 7.62
CA ASP A 64 -14.16 -12.71 8.26
C ASP A 64 -15.14 -11.55 8.02
N GLY A 65 -16.38 -11.91 7.70
CA GLY A 65 -17.47 -10.96 7.50
C GLY A 65 -18.58 -11.50 6.59
N GLY A 66 -19.82 -11.06 6.83
CA GLY A 66 -20.93 -11.32 5.91
C GLY A 66 -20.72 -10.66 4.54
N ARG A 67 -21.59 -10.97 3.55
CA ARG A 67 -21.51 -10.52 2.14
C ARG A 67 -21.28 -9.01 1.88
N LYS A 68 -21.35 -8.13 2.87
CA LYS A 68 -21.27 -6.66 2.72
C LYS A 68 -20.09 -5.97 3.42
N ALA A 69 -19.30 -6.64 4.26
CA ALA A 69 -18.11 -6.02 4.85
C ALA A 69 -17.12 -7.10 5.34
N LYS A 70 -16.14 -7.44 4.50
CA LYS A 70 -14.99 -8.24 4.91
C LYS A 70 -14.02 -7.31 5.62
N ARG A 71 -13.67 -7.61 6.86
CA ARG A 71 -12.82 -6.74 7.69
C ARG A 71 -11.48 -7.41 7.95
N ILE A 72 -10.38 -6.77 7.56
CA ILE A 72 -9.04 -7.28 7.80
C ILE A 72 -8.54 -6.75 9.14
N GLN A 73 -8.53 -7.62 10.16
CA GLN A 73 -8.00 -7.26 11.48
C GLN A 73 -6.49 -7.07 11.45
N VAL A 74 -5.95 -6.35 12.43
CA VAL A 74 -4.52 -5.97 12.48
C VAL A 74 -3.65 -7.22 12.56
N GLU A 75 -4.02 -8.14 13.44
CA GLU A 75 -3.29 -9.37 13.70
C GLU A 75 -3.22 -10.21 12.41
N MET A 76 -4.36 -10.31 11.72
CA MET A 76 -4.43 -10.99 10.43
C MET A 76 -3.54 -10.33 9.36
N PHE A 77 -3.55 -8.99 9.27
CA PHE A 77 -2.70 -8.26 8.32
C PHE A 77 -1.21 -8.48 8.58
N LEU A 78 -0.80 -8.42 9.84
CA LEU A 78 0.60 -8.62 10.25
C LEU A 78 1.08 -10.07 10.03
N ASP A 79 0.16 -11.04 10.04
CA ASP A 79 0.45 -12.45 9.75
C ASP A 79 0.54 -12.79 8.26
N PHE A 80 0.20 -11.86 7.35
CA PHE A 80 0.27 -12.14 5.92
C PHE A 80 1.71 -12.31 5.45
N PRO A 81 2.07 -13.48 4.87
CA PRO A 81 3.43 -13.70 4.43
C PRO A 81 3.75 -12.84 3.22
N ILE A 82 4.91 -12.18 3.28
CA ILE A 82 5.49 -11.44 2.16
C ILE A 82 6.86 -12.04 1.82
N PHE A 83 7.21 -12.02 0.53
CA PHE A 83 8.59 -12.22 0.13
C PHE A 83 9.35 -10.91 0.32
N LEU A 84 10.32 -10.92 1.23
CA LEU A 84 11.13 -9.75 1.56
C LEU A 84 12.56 -9.94 1.04
N PRO A 85 12.90 -9.41 -0.15
CA PRO A 85 14.29 -9.42 -0.62
C PRO A 85 15.14 -8.43 0.19
N LYS A 86 16.46 -8.42 -0.05
CA LYS A 86 17.36 -7.45 0.59
C LYS A 86 16.94 -6.02 0.26
N LEU A 87 17.20 -5.08 1.17
CA LEU A 87 16.77 -3.68 1.06
C LEU A 87 17.18 -3.03 -0.28
N ASP A 88 18.42 -3.23 -0.73
CA ASP A 88 18.89 -2.71 -2.03
C ASP A 88 18.05 -3.18 -3.22
N GLU A 89 17.54 -4.41 -3.16
CA GLU A 89 16.68 -4.96 -4.21
C GLU A 89 15.25 -4.41 -4.11
N GLN A 90 14.73 -4.24 -2.89
CA GLN A 90 13.45 -3.56 -2.67
C GLN A 90 13.46 -2.15 -3.27
N GLN A 91 14.53 -1.38 -3.01
CA GLN A 91 14.72 -0.03 -3.53
C GLN A 91 14.76 -0.01 -5.06
N LYS A 92 15.53 -0.92 -5.69
CA LYS A 92 15.59 -1.03 -7.16
C LYS A 92 14.22 -1.31 -7.77
N ILE A 93 13.44 -2.22 -7.17
CA ILE A 93 12.08 -2.53 -7.63
C ILE A 93 11.19 -1.29 -7.52
N ALA A 94 11.20 -0.64 -6.35
CA ALA A 94 10.40 0.56 -6.10
C ALA A 94 10.75 1.72 -7.05
N ASP A 95 12.04 1.97 -7.26
CA ASP A 95 12.53 3.03 -8.14
C ASP A 95 12.13 2.77 -9.60
N CYS A 96 12.23 1.51 -10.05
CA CYS A 96 11.81 1.10 -11.38
C CYS A 96 10.31 1.38 -11.60
N LEU A 97 9.45 0.90 -10.71
CA LEU A 97 8.00 1.08 -10.80
C LEU A 97 7.61 2.57 -10.73
N SER A 98 8.19 3.31 -9.77
CA SER A 98 7.96 4.76 -9.65
C SER A 98 8.36 5.53 -10.92
N SER A 99 9.43 5.11 -11.61
CA SER A 99 9.85 5.74 -12.87
C SER A 99 8.84 5.52 -14.01
N LEU A 100 8.19 4.34 -14.03
CA LEU A 100 7.16 4.02 -15.00
C LEU A 100 5.89 4.81 -14.73
N ASP A 101 5.48 4.94 -13.47
CA ASP A 101 4.32 5.74 -13.09
C ASP A 101 4.51 7.22 -13.42
N ALA A 102 5.70 7.76 -13.15
CA ALA A 102 6.05 9.14 -13.53
C ALA A 102 5.97 9.33 -15.05
N LEU A 103 6.44 8.36 -15.83
CA LEU A 103 6.34 8.40 -17.29
C LEU A 103 4.88 8.33 -17.75
N ILE A 104 4.05 7.45 -17.16
CA ILE A 104 2.62 7.32 -17.48
C ILE A 104 1.89 8.65 -17.19
N ALA A 105 2.10 9.23 -16.01
CA ALA A 105 1.51 10.51 -15.62
C ALA A 105 1.90 11.63 -16.59
N ALA A 106 3.18 11.75 -16.92
CA ALA A 106 3.66 12.78 -17.86
C ALA A 106 3.07 12.63 -19.27
N GLN A 107 2.75 11.41 -19.71
CA GLN A 107 2.07 11.20 -21.00
C GLN A 107 0.56 11.48 -20.91
N ALA A 108 -0.08 11.16 -19.77
CA ALA A 108 -1.48 11.50 -19.53
C ALA A 108 -1.70 13.01 -19.56
N ASP A 109 -0.84 13.78 -18.89
CA ASP A 109 -0.88 15.25 -18.87
C ASP A 109 -0.78 15.85 -20.29
N LYS A 110 0.12 15.30 -21.12
CA LYS A 110 0.26 15.72 -22.52
C LYS A 110 -1.00 15.45 -23.32
N LEU A 111 -1.61 14.27 -23.16
CA LEU A 111 -2.84 13.93 -23.87
C LEU A 111 -4.00 14.86 -23.48
N ASP A 112 -4.11 15.21 -22.19
CA ASP A 112 -5.17 16.10 -21.72
C ASP A 112 -4.99 17.54 -22.21
N ALA A 113 -3.75 18.02 -22.33
CA ALA A 113 -3.45 19.31 -22.94
C ALA A 113 -3.84 19.41 -24.43
N PHE A 114 -3.99 18.29 -25.15
CA PHE A 114 -4.46 18.26 -26.54
C PHE A 114 -5.98 18.07 -26.69
N LYS A 115 -6.69 17.76 -25.61
CA LYS A 115 -8.16 17.66 -25.60
C LYS A 115 -8.85 19.01 -25.38
N THR A 116 -8.06 20.07 -25.21
CA THR A 116 -8.51 21.48 -25.08
C THR A 116 -8.51 22.16 -26.43
#